data_AF-A0A662TPZ9-F1
#
_entry.id   AF-A0A662TPZ9-F1
#
_cell.length_a   1.000
_cell.length_b   1.000
_cell.length_c   1.000
_cell.angle_alpha   90.00
_cell.angle_beta   90.00
_cell.angle_gamma   90.00
#
_symmetry.space_group_name_H-M   'P 1'
#
loop_
_entity.id
_entity.type
_entity.pdbx_description
1 polymer ?
#
loop_
_entity_poly.entity_id
_entity_poly.type
_entity_poly.pdbx_seq_one_letter_code
_entity_poly.pdbx_strand_id
1 'polypeptide(L)'
;MVSFIVSESLHSPLSERDVEICERKGIGHPDTICDSIMNGISIAICREYLRHFGFILHHNIDKGLLVAGEAETAFGGGEVKSPMLLIIGDRATFRGDGDEIPIDKIAIETAKK
;
A
#
# COMPACT_ATOMS: atom_id res chain seq x y z
N MET A 1 -17.12 -5.14 -28.34
CA MET A 1 -17.12 -3.74 -28.80
C MET A 1 -16.84 -2.90 -27.56
N VAL A 2 -15.69 -2.21 -27.51
CA VAL A 2 -15.35 -1.33 -26.38
C VAL A 2 -15.89 0.06 -26.71
N SER A 3 -16.54 0.70 -25.76
CA SER A 3 -17.04 2.07 -25.92
C SER A 3 -15.91 3.05 -25.65
N PHE A 4 -15.65 3.92 -26.62
CA PHE A 4 -14.81 5.11 -26.43
C PHE A 4 -15.67 6.33 -26.72
N ILE A 5 -15.63 7.31 -25.81
CA ILE A 5 -16.29 8.59 -25.97
C ILE A 5 -15.21 9.66 -25.92
N VAL A 6 -15.13 10.46 -26.97
CA VAL A 6 -14.27 11.65 -27.04
C VAL A 6 -15.20 12.86 -27.13
N SER A 7 -15.04 13.80 -26.21
CA SER A 7 -15.83 15.02 -26.14
C SER A 7 -14.94 16.21 -25.79
N GLU A 8 -15.44 17.42 -26.09
CA GLU A 8 -14.79 18.66 -25.68
C GLU A 8 -14.83 18.84 -24.15
N SER A 9 -13.77 19.42 -23.58
CA SER A 9 -13.74 19.78 -22.16
C SER A 9 -14.43 21.13 -21.96
N LEU A 10 -15.43 21.18 -21.09
CA LEU A 10 -16.10 22.43 -20.69
C LEU A 10 -15.33 23.20 -19.60
N HIS A 11 -14.24 22.62 -19.08
CA HIS A 11 -13.43 23.24 -18.03
C HIS A 11 -12.26 24.02 -18.63
N SER A 12 -12.01 25.21 -18.10
CA SER A 12 -10.79 25.97 -18.39
C SER A 12 -9.54 25.21 -17.91
N PRO A 13 -8.40 25.36 -18.62
CA PRO A 13 -7.11 24.86 -18.19
C PRO A 13 -6.78 25.24 -16.74
N LEU A 14 -6.11 24.35 -16.00
CA LEU A 14 -5.71 24.63 -14.62
C LEU A 14 -4.85 25.90 -14.50
N SER A 15 -3.97 26.12 -15.48
CA SER A 15 -3.09 27.30 -15.57
C SER A 15 -3.82 28.63 -15.73
N GLU A 16 -5.10 28.61 -16.10
CA GLU A 16 -5.94 29.81 -16.31
C GLU A 16 -6.85 30.10 -15.10
N ARG A 17 -6.79 29.29 -14.04
CA ARG A 17 -7.62 29.48 -12.84
C ARG A 17 -6.92 30.42 -11.85
N ASP A 18 -7.71 31.19 -11.11
CA ASP A 18 -7.20 32.16 -10.14
C ASP A 18 -6.45 31.51 -8.96
N VAL A 19 -6.77 30.25 -8.63
CA VAL A 19 -6.21 29.53 -7.48
C VAL A 19 -5.94 28.07 -7.85
N GLU A 20 -4.74 27.60 -7.50
CA GLU A 20 -4.33 26.20 -7.57
C GLU A 20 -3.66 25.78 -6.26
N ILE A 21 -4.01 24.59 -5.75
CA ILE A 21 -3.41 24.01 -4.54
C ILE A 21 -2.99 22.58 -4.86
N CYS A 22 -1.73 22.27 -4.56
CA CYS A 22 -1.14 20.96 -4.77
C CYS A 22 -0.53 20.45 -3.46
N GLU A 23 -0.77 19.19 -3.14
CA GLU A 23 -0.16 18.50 -1.99
C GLU A 23 0.59 17.25 -2.48
N ARG A 24 1.75 16.99 -1.90
CA ARG A 24 2.47 15.73 -2.07
C ARG A 24 2.96 15.23 -0.72
N LYS A 25 2.58 14.00 -0.37
CA LYS A 25 3.11 13.28 0.77
C LYS A 25 4.43 12.60 0.39
N GLY A 26 5.49 12.90 1.15
CA GLY A 26 6.82 12.35 0.93
C GLY A 26 6.93 10.89 1.35
N ILE A 27 8.02 10.21 0.98
CA ILE A 27 8.23 8.78 1.25
C ILE A 27 8.20 8.40 2.75
N GLY A 28 8.52 9.35 3.64
CA GLY A 28 8.49 9.16 5.09
C GLY A 28 7.16 9.56 5.74
N HIS A 29 6.19 10.03 4.96
CA HIS A 29 4.86 10.33 5.48
C HIS A 29 4.15 9.02 5.86
N PRO A 30 3.50 8.92 7.04
CA PRO A 30 2.82 7.70 7.49
C PRO A 30 1.89 7.06 6.44
N ASP A 31 1.07 7.86 5.78
CA ASP A 31 0.19 7.37 4.70
C ASP A 31 0.98 6.77 3.53
N THR A 32 2.03 7.45 3.05
CA THR A 32 2.85 6.95 1.93
C THR A 32 3.62 5.69 2.31
N ILE A 33 4.07 5.57 3.56
CA ILE A 33 4.66 4.34 4.10
C ILE A 33 3.64 3.21 4.05
N CYS A 34 2.43 3.44 4.55
CA CYS A 34 1.34 2.46 4.55
C CYS A 34 1.01 2.01 3.11
N ASP A 35 0.74 2.96 2.20
CA ASP A 35 0.43 2.69 0.79
C ASP A 35 1.52 1.85 0.12
N SER A 36 2.79 2.21 0.36
CA SER A 36 3.93 1.54 -0.24
C SER A 36 4.08 0.10 0.27
N ILE A 37 3.91 -0.13 1.57
CA ILE A 37 3.96 -1.47 2.18
C ILE A 37 2.81 -2.33 1.66
N MET A 38 1.59 -1.80 1.66
CA MET A 38 0.39 -2.52 1.23
C MET A 38 0.48 -2.95 -0.25
N ASN A 39 0.94 -2.04 -1.13
CA ASN A 39 1.23 -2.37 -2.52
C ASN A 39 2.35 -3.42 -2.67
N GLY A 40 3.41 -3.31 -1.87
CA GLY A 40 4.49 -4.30 -1.83
C GLY A 40 3.98 -5.70 -1.50
N ILE A 41 3.11 -5.81 -0.49
CA ILE A 41 2.49 -7.08 -0.07
C ILE A 41 1.60 -7.64 -1.20
N SER A 42 0.77 -6.82 -1.85
CA SER A 42 -0.04 -7.27 -2.99
C SER A 42 0.82 -7.85 -4.12
N ILE A 43 1.93 -7.18 -4.48
CA ILE A 43 2.86 -7.67 -5.48
C ILE A 43 3.49 -9.00 -5.06
N ALA A 44 3.88 -9.14 -3.79
CA ALA A 44 4.47 -10.38 -3.28
C ALA A 44 3.47 -11.55 -3.30
N ILE A 45 2.22 -11.31 -2.91
CA ILE A 45 1.13 -12.29 -2.99
C ILE A 45 0.84 -12.67 -4.45
N CYS A 46 0.78 -11.70 -5.37
CA CYS A 46 0.61 -11.98 -6.80
C CYS A 46 1.71 -12.89 -7.34
N ARG A 47 2.97 -12.63 -6.98
CA ARG A 47 4.11 -13.45 -7.40
C ARG A 47 4.00 -14.87 -6.84
N GLU A 48 3.58 -15.02 -5.60
CA GLU A 48 3.39 -16.35 -5.01
C GLU A 48 2.27 -17.12 -5.70
N TYR A 49 1.12 -16.48 -5.96
CA TYR A 49 0.04 -17.13 -6.71
C TYR A 49 0.45 -17.54 -8.12
N LEU A 50 1.14 -16.65 -8.86
CA LEU A 50 1.63 -16.96 -10.20
C LEU A 50 2.63 -18.11 -10.19
N ARG A 51 3.51 -18.18 -9.18
CA ARG A 51 4.50 -19.25 -9.04
C ARG A 51 3.86 -20.61 -8.76
N HIS A 52 2.78 -20.64 -7.98
CA HIS A 52 2.11 -21.88 -7.58
C HIS A 52 1.03 -22.34 -8.56
N PHE A 53 0.17 -21.43 -9.00
CA PHE A 53 -1.06 -21.76 -9.73
C PHE A 53 -1.01 -21.31 -11.19
N GLY A 54 -0.05 -20.46 -11.56
CA GLY A 54 0.02 -19.86 -12.91
C GLY A 54 -1.01 -18.75 -13.16
N PHE A 55 -1.83 -18.40 -12.17
CA PHE A 55 -2.77 -17.28 -12.20
C PHE A 55 -2.89 -16.63 -10.82
N ILE A 56 -3.44 -15.42 -10.78
CA ILE A 56 -3.61 -14.65 -9.54
C ILE A 56 -4.95 -15.03 -8.89
N LEU A 57 -4.90 -15.49 -7.64
CA LEU A 57 -6.10 -15.72 -6.82
C LEU A 57 -6.61 -14.40 -6.23
N HIS A 58 -7.89 -14.40 -5.83
CA HIS A 58 -8.52 -13.22 -5.23
C HIS A 58 -7.78 -12.76 -3.97
N HIS A 59 -7.39 -11.49 -3.95
CA HIS A 59 -6.93 -10.79 -2.76
C HIS A 59 -7.15 -9.29 -2.96
N ASN A 60 -7.29 -8.56 -1.85
CA ASN A 60 -7.18 -7.11 -1.81
C ASN A 60 -6.29 -6.79 -0.61
N ILE A 61 -5.37 -5.85 -0.77
CA ILE A 61 -4.42 -5.44 0.25
C ILE A 61 -4.33 -3.92 0.19
N ASP A 62 -5.40 -3.28 0.66
CA ASP A 62 -5.62 -1.82 0.64
C ASP A 62 -6.13 -1.27 1.97
N LYS A 63 -6.19 -2.11 3.02
CA LYS A 63 -6.56 -1.70 4.40
C LYS A 63 -5.40 -1.92 5.36
N GLY A 64 -4.66 -0.84 5.60
CA GLY A 64 -3.57 -0.80 6.57
C GLY A 64 -3.76 0.36 7.55
N LEU A 65 -3.35 0.14 8.80
CA LEU A 65 -3.33 1.16 9.84
C LEU A 65 -1.94 1.22 10.46
N LEU A 66 -1.25 2.35 10.26
CA LEU A 66 0.02 2.65 10.91
C LEU A 66 -0.24 3.48 12.16
N VAL A 67 -0.19 2.85 13.32
CA VAL A 67 -0.35 3.49 14.63
C VAL A 67 0.98 4.11 15.03
N ALA A 68 0.95 5.37 15.43
CA ALA A 68 2.12 6.11 15.89
C ALA A 68 2.74 5.45 17.13
N GLY A 69 4.07 5.45 17.17
CA GLY A 69 4.85 5.14 18.36
C GLY A 69 5.15 6.41 19.17
N GLU A 70 6.16 6.32 20.02
CA GLU A 70 6.67 7.45 20.80
C GLU A 70 8.19 7.47 20.74
N ALA A 71 8.77 8.65 20.56
CA ALA A 71 10.21 8.85 20.55
C ALA A 71 10.61 10.13 21.28
N GLU A 72 11.68 10.04 22.07
CA GLU A 72 12.35 11.19 22.67
C GLU A 72 13.53 11.56 21.76
N THR A 73 13.55 12.80 21.27
CA THR A 73 14.57 13.26 20.32
C THR A 73 15.51 14.26 20.97
N ALA A 74 16.81 14.14 20.70
CA ALA A 74 17.84 15.03 21.23
C ALA A 74 18.95 15.26 20.18
N PHE A 75 19.75 16.33 20.34
CA PHE A 75 20.92 16.48 19.49
C PHE A 75 21.92 15.34 19.75
N GLY A 76 22.42 14.73 18.66
CA GLY A 76 23.32 13.59 18.75
C GLY A 76 22.65 12.24 19.02
N GLY A 77 21.31 12.16 19.09
CA GLY A 77 20.61 10.89 19.23
C GLY A 77 19.15 11.00 19.67
N GLY A 78 18.73 10.07 20.51
CA GLY A 78 17.36 9.93 20.97
C GLY A 78 17.02 8.48 21.24
N GLU A 79 15.81 8.23 21.71
CA GLU A 79 15.33 6.90 22.06
C GLU A 79 13.90 6.72 21.53
N VAL A 80 13.63 5.58 20.89
CA VAL A 80 12.26 5.16 20.61
C VAL A 80 11.69 4.56 21.89
N LYS A 81 10.76 5.25 22.54
CA LYS A 81 10.11 4.81 23.78
C LYS A 81 9.05 3.73 23.51
N SER A 82 8.34 3.86 22.40
CA SER A 82 7.39 2.86 21.91
C SER A 82 7.49 2.73 20.40
N PRO A 83 7.61 1.52 19.83
CA PRO A 83 7.63 1.35 18.39
C PRO A 83 6.28 1.72 17.76
N MET A 84 6.30 2.06 16.47
CA MET A 84 5.09 2.10 15.66
C MET A 84 4.51 0.69 15.51
N LEU A 85 3.19 0.61 15.32
CA LEU A 85 2.48 -0.64 15.05
C LEU A 85 1.78 -0.56 13.70
N LEU A 86 2.11 -1.47 12.79
CA LEU A 86 1.39 -1.64 11.54
C LEU A 86 0.39 -2.79 11.66
N ILE A 87 -0.89 -2.50 11.42
CA ILE A 87 -1.97 -3.48 11.36
C ILE A 87 -2.43 -3.60 9.91
N ILE A 88 -2.47 -4.82 9.40
CA ILE A 88 -2.92 -5.15 8.05
C ILE A 88 -4.24 -5.91 8.20
N GLY A 89 -5.33 -5.38 7.66
CA GLY A 89 -6.68 -5.89 7.89
C GLY A 89 -7.45 -6.09 6.59
N ASP A 90 -7.08 -7.10 5.80
CA ASP A 90 -7.67 -7.33 4.48
C ASP A 90 -7.86 -8.81 4.12
N ARG A 91 -8.18 -9.10 2.86
CA ARG A 91 -8.56 -10.44 2.38
C ARG A 91 -7.55 -10.98 1.38
N ALA A 92 -7.17 -12.24 1.56
CA ALA A 92 -6.42 -13.02 0.59
C ALA A 92 -6.94 -14.46 0.56
N THR A 93 -6.67 -15.17 -0.53
CA THR A 93 -6.91 -16.61 -0.62
C THR A 93 -5.75 -17.36 0.03
N PHE A 94 -6.02 -18.04 1.15
CA PHE A 94 -5.01 -18.80 1.91
C PHE A 94 -4.83 -20.24 1.41
N ARG A 95 -5.73 -20.72 0.55
CA ARG A 95 -5.70 -22.10 0.04
C ARG A 95 -6.15 -22.17 -1.41
N GLY A 96 -5.42 -22.92 -2.24
CA GLY A 96 -5.75 -23.18 -3.64
C GLY A 96 -5.27 -24.57 -4.04
N ASP A 97 -6.05 -25.31 -4.82
CA ASP A 97 -5.73 -26.68 -5.29
C ASP A 97 -5.30 -27.68 -4.20
N GLY A 98 -5.79 -27.48 -2.97
CA GLY A 98 -5.45 -28.32 -1.82
C GLY A 98 -4.26 -27.83 -1.00
N ASP A 99 -3.44 -26.95 -1.56
CA ASP A 99 -2.23 -26.38 -0.95
C ASP A 99 -2.51 -25.12 -0.13
N GLU A 100 -1.82 -24.97 1.00
CA GLU A 100 -1.85 -23.78 1.84
C GLU A 100 -0.79 -22.76 1.39
N ILE A 101 -1.17 -21.50 1.37
CA ILE A 101 -0.37 -20.38 0.88
C ILE A 101 0.02 -19.53 2.09
N PRO A 102 1.31 -19.26 2.33
CA PRO A 102 1.78 -18.63 3.57
C PRO A 102 1.60 -17.09 3.55
N ILE A 103 0.35 -16.63 3.39
CA ILE A 103 0.02 -15.21 3.21
C ILE A 103 0.56 -14.35 4.36
N ASP A 104 0.34 -14.74 5.61
CA ASP A 104 0.78 -13.95 6.77
C ASP A 104 2.30 -13.78 6.80
N LYS A 105 3.03 -14.84 6.45
CA LYS A 105 4.49 -14.80 6.36
C LYS A 105 4.93 -13.86 5.25
N ILE A 106 4.32 -13.95 4.06
CA ILE A 106 4.62 -13.06 2.93
C ILE A 106 4.36 -11.61 3.30
N ALA A 107 3.25 -11.33 3.99
CA ALA A 107 2.89 -9.99 4.42
C ALA A 107 3.94 -9.41 5.39
N ILE A 108 4.31 -10.17 6.43
CA ILE A 108 5.29 -9.74 7.45
C ILE A 108 6.69 -9.57 6.84
N GLU A 109 7.15 -10.52 6.03
CA GLU A 109 8.47 -10.45 5.40
C GLU A 109 8.57 -9.29 4.41
N THR A 110 7.49 -9.01 3.69
CA THR A 110 7.45 -7.89 2.74
C THR A 110 7.41 -6.54 3.45
N ALA A 111 6.66 -6.42 4.55
CA ALA A 111 6.58 -5.18 5.32
C ALA A 111 7.89 -4.80 6.04
N LYS A 112 8.81 -5.76 6.24
CA LYS A 112 10.09 -5.56 6.92
C LYS A 112 11.30 -5.32 6.00
N LYS A 113 11.11 -5.43 4.69
CA LYS A 113 12.17 -5.17 3.69
C LYS A 113 12.36 -3.67 3.48
#